data_AF-A0AAD4F1Y9-F1
#
_entry.id   AF-A0AAD4F1Y9-F1
#
_cell.length_a   1.000
_cell.length_b   1.000
_cell.length_c   1.000
_cell.angle_alpha   90.00
_cell.angle_beta   90.00
_cell.angle_gamma   90.00
#
_symmetry.space_group_name_H-M   'P 1'
#
loop_
_entity.id
_entity.type
_entity.pdbx_description
1 polymer ?
#
loop_
_entity_poly.entity_id
_entity_poly.type
_entity_poly.pdbx_seq_one_letter_code
_entity_poly.pdbx_strand_id
1 'polypeptide(L)'
;MLSSLPLMALAALSALPYVPGVGAASSGPNALKACTYCEPIYTTMVKCQTIKRPGGIGDEITNCVCVPNPDGWYPYLHKCRDCLSGSDFYDTLAQMITQLFTSCTNKGGNVVSDGQSICASNAMWNLCASLNDGSDGTLSWASFTRFSDASQNTNATQLLYLDAPNKGSASTTSVSSVKSTASASTTTLKCCLQPQR
;
A
#
# COMPACT_ATOMS: atom_id res chain seq x y z
N MET A 1 -63.72 -21.42 35.33
CA MET A 1 -63.43 -19.99 35.11
C MET A 1 -62.09 -19.69 35.77
N LEU A 2 -61.00 -19.75 35.01
CA LEU A 2 -59.67 -19.32 35.46
C LEU A 2 -59.24 -18.16 34.55
N SER A 3 -59.08 -17.00 35.15
CA SER A 3 -58.54 -15.78 34.54
C SER A 3 -57.11 -16.00 34.07
N SER A 4 -56.80 -15.57 32.86
CA SER A 4 -55.43 -15.48 32.36
C SER A 4 -55.31 -14.21 31.52
N LEU A 5 -54.68 -13.19 32.10
CA LEU A 5 -54.00 -12.12 31.37
C LEU A 5 -52.51 -12.46 31.37
N PRO A 6 -51.83 -12.31 30.22
CA PRO A 6 -50.58 -11.58 30.32
C PRO A 6 -50.36 -10.57 29.18
N LEU A 7 -49.91 -9.39 29.64
CA LEU A 7 -48.85 -8.54 29.09
C LEU A 7 -48.87 -8.21 27.60
N MET A 8 -49.23 -6.94 27.34
CA MET A 8 -48.58 -6.17 26.28
C MET A 8 -47.08 -6.07 26.58
N ALA A 9 -46.25 -6.45 25.62
CA ALA A 9 -44.85 -6.06 25.56
C ALA A 9 -44.60 -5.33 24.23
N LEU A 10 -44.60 -4.00 24.30
CA LEU A 10 -43.90 -3.15 23.34
C LEU A 10 -42.41 -3.53 23.41
N ALA A 11 -41.87 -4.08 22.34
CA ALA A 11 -40.44 -3.99 22.07
C ALA A 11 -40.27 -3.01 20.92
N ALA A 12 -39.88 -1.80 21.30
CA ALA A 12 -39.56 -0.70 20.41
C ALA A 12 -38.57 -1.16 19.34
N LEU A 13 -38.84 -0.74 18.09
CA LEU A 13 -37.82 -0.61 17.05
C LEU A 13 -36.67 0.21 17.65
N SER A 14 -35.57 -0.44 18.03
CA SER A 14 -34.27 0.21 18.04
C SER A 14 -33.92 0.48 16.59
N ALA A 15 -34.36 1.63 16.10
CA ALA A 15 -33.76 2.32 14.99
C ALA A 15 -32.28 2.50 15.36
N LEU A 16 -31.45 1.53 14.95
CA LEU A 16 -30.02 1.74 14.90
C LEU A 16 -29.82 2.99 14.05
N PRO A 17 -29.11 4.01 14.54
CA PRO A 17 -28.71 5.11 13.69
C PRO A 17 -27.93 4.49 12.54
N TYR A 18 -28.46 4.64 11.33
CA TYR A 18 -27.72 4.44 10.10
C TYR A 18 -26.48 5.32 10.22
N VAL A 19 -25.35 4.70 10.54
CA VAL A 19 -24.05 5.36 10.44
C VAL A 19 -23.82 5.45 8.93
N PRO A 20 -23.88 6.64 8.31
CA PRO A 20 -23.50 6.76 6.92
C PRO A 20 -22.11 6.17 6.78
N GLY A 21 -21.96 5.29 5.78
CA GLY A 21 -20.74 4.55 5.52
C GLY A 21 -19.53 5.47 5.65
N VAL A 22 -18.49 4.96 6.32
CA VAL A 22 -17.16 5.58 6.33
C VAL A 22 -16.87 6.13 4.95
N GLY A 23 -16.92 7.46 4.82
CA GLY A 23 -16.97 8.11 3.53
C GLY A 23 -15.76 7.68 2.71
N ALA A 24 -16.00 7.20 1.50
CA ALA A 24 -14.95 7.05 0.50
C ALA A 24 -14.17 8.37 0.50
N ALA A 25 -12.87 8.32 0.83
CA ALA A 25 -12.07 9.52 0.78
C ALA A 25 -12.12 10.05 -0.66
N SER A 26 -12.39 11.34 -0.82
CA SER A 26 -12.28 11.99 -2.13
C SER A 26 -10.90 11.66 -2.71
N SER A 27 -10.81 11.28 -4.00
CA SER A 27 -9.60 10.85 -4.70
C SER A 27 -8.53 11.95 -4.91
N GLY A 28 -8.54 12.97 -4.06
CA GLY A 28 -7.56 14.06 -4.04
C GLY A 28 -6.30 13.73 -3.25
N PRO A 29 -5.31 14.63 -3.23
CA PRO A 29 -3.97 14.35 -2.70
C PRO A 29 -3.90 13.94 -1.23
N ASN A 30 -4.93 14.26 -0.45
CA ASN A 30 -5.00 13.92 0.98
C ASN A 30 -5.80 12.64 1.26
N ALA A 31 -6.21 11.86 0.25
CA ALA A 31 -7.11 10.72 0.45
C ALA A 31 -6.58 9.69 1.46
N LEU A 32 -5.28 9.38 1.40
CA LEU A 32 -4.65 8.44 2.34
C LEU A 32 -4.68 8.93 3.79
N LYS A 33 -4.56 10.24 4.01
CA LYS A 33 -4.66 10.87 5.32
C LYS A 33 -6.10 10.97 5.81
N ALA A 34 -7.03 11.26 4.91
CA ALA A 34 -8.46 11.25 5.22
C ALA A 34 -8.95 9.85 5.62
N CYS A 35 -8.35 8.80 5.04
CA CYS A 35 -8.52 7.41 5.47
C CYS A 35 -7.63 7.10 6.68
N THR A 36 -8.04 7.47 7.90
CA THR A 36 -7.22 7.32 9.13
C THR A 36 -6.63 5.91 9.34
N TYR A 37 -7.30 4.85 8.86
CA TYR A 37 -6.80 3.49 8.96
C TYR A 37 -5.67 3.15 7.97
N CYS A 38 -5.41 4.00 6.98
CA CYS A 38 -4.34 3.78 6.01
C CYS A 38 -2.97 4.22 6.51
N GLU A 39 -2.89 5.05 7.55
CA GLU A 39 -1.64 5.63 8.06
C GLU A 39 -0.56 4.60 8.42
N PRO A 40 -0.85 3.55 9.20
CA PRO A 40 0.14 2.52 9.50
C PRO A 40 0.65 1.82 8.23
N ILE A 41 -0.21 1.68 7.21
CA ILE A 41 0.11 0.96 5.98
C ILE A 41 1.02 1.81 5.08
N TYR A 42 0.61 3.04 4.74
CA TYR A 42 1.43 3.86 3.84
C TYR A 42 2.74 4.29 4.51
N THR A 43 2.78 4.47 5.83
CA THR A 43 4.01 4.80 6.55
C THR A 43 5.01 3.63 6.47
N THR A 44 4.54 2.39 6.67
CA THR A 44 5.36 1.20 6.47
C THR A 44 5.84 1.11 5.02
N MET A 45 4.97 1.30 4.03
CA MET A 45 5.36 1.25 2.62
C MET A 45 6.41 2.33 2.28
N VAL A 46 6.20 3.57 2.73
CA VAL A 46 7.14 4.69 2.48
C VAL A 46 8.50 4.41 3.08
N LYS A 47 8.54 3.89 4.31
CA LYS A 47 9.77 3.48 4.98
C LYS A 47 10.47 2.37 4.21
N CYS A 48 9.74 1.28 3.94
CA CYS A 48 10.36 0.05 3.47
C CYS A 48 10.75 0.08 1.99
N GLN A 49 10.07 0.87 1.15
CA GLN A 49 10.43 1.00 -0.27
C GLN A 49 11.83 1.58 -0.49
N THR A 50 12.46 2.16 0.55
CA THR A 50 13.85 2.68 0.48
C THR A 50 14.90 1.58 0.58
N ILE A 51 14.52 0.39 1.07
CA ILE A 51 15.43 -0.75 1.20
C ILE A 51 15.60 -1.37 -0.18
N LYS A 52 16.79 -1.22 -0.76
CA LYS A 52 17.09 -1.77 -2.08
C LYS A 52 17.45 -3.24 -1.97
N ARG A 53 16.66 -4.11 -2.59
CA ARG A 53 16.96 -5.53 -2.71
C ARG A 53 16.82 -6.00 -4.17
N PRO A 54 17.91 -6.44 -4.83
CA PRO A 54 17.78 -7.25 -6.03
C PRO A 54 17.19 -8.61 -5.62
N GLY A 55 16.02 -8.96 -6.15
CA GLY A 55 15.15 -10.04 -5.67
C GLY A 55 15.83 -11.30 -5.08
N GLY A 56 15.34 -11.69 -3.90
CA GLY A 56 15.60 -12.94 -3.19
C GLY A 56 14.58 -13.10 -2.04
N ILE A 57 14.47 -14.26 -1.41
CA ILE A 57 13.52 -14.53 -0.31
C ILE A 57 14.26 -14.41 1.04
N GLY A 58 13.69 -13.69 2.03
CA GLY A 58 14.09 -13.79 3.45
C GLY A 58 14.88 -12.63 4.10
N ASP A 59 14.77 -11.38 3.63
CA ASP A 59 15.69 -10.30 4.05
C ASP A 59 14.96 -9.02 4.47
N GLU A 60 15.75 -8.03 4.87
CA GLU A 60 15.43 -6.71 5.43
C GLU A 60 14.13 -6.05 4.91
N ILE A 61 13.84 -6.13 3.60
CA ILE A 61 12.59 -5.60 3.04
C ILE A 61 11.35 -6.33 3.58
N THR A 62 11.38 -7.67 3.61
CA THR A 62 10.29 -8.49 4.13
C THR A 62 10.13 -8.25 5.63
N ASN A 63 11.23 -8.18 6.38
CA ASN A 63 11.17 -7.87 7.82
C ASN A 63 10.65 -6.45 8.09
N CYS A 64 10.92 -5.51 7.18
CA CYS A 64 10.42 -4.14 7.28
C CYS A 64 8.90 -4.07 7.01
N VAL A 65 8.43 -4.74 5.96
CA VAL A 65 7.02 -4.64 5.53
C VAL A 65 6.11 -5.57 6.31
N CYS A 66 6.55 -6.81 6.55
CA CYS A 66 5.75 -7.88 7.13
C CYS A 66 5.78 -7.85 8.66
N VAL A 67 5.38 -6.73 9.25
CA VAL A 67 5.31 -6.57 10.71
C VAL A 67 4.02 -7.22 11.22
N PRO A 68 4.10 -8.24 12.08
CA PRO A 68 2.91 -8.87 12.67
C PRO A 68 2.26 -7.99 13.75
N ASN A 69 1.05 -8.35 14.16
CA ASN A 69 0.34 -7.74 15.29
C ASN A 69 1.13 -7.96 16.61
N PRO A 70 1.18 -6.99 17.55
CA PRO A 70 0.40 -5.73 17.61
C PRO A 70 1.02 -4.53 16.88
N ASP A 71 2.29 -4.59 16.51
CA ASP A 71 3.03 -3.42 16.02
C ASP A 71 2.83 -3.16 14.52
N GLY A 72 2.21 -4.11 13.83
CA GLY A 72 2.02 -4.12 12.39
C GLY A 72 0.75 -3.44 11.88
N TRP A 73 0.64 -3.42 10.56
CA TRP A 73 -0.44 -2.73 9.85
C TRP A 73 -1.63 -3.66 9.48
N TYR A 74 -1.52 -4.97 9.70
CA TYR A 74 -2.53 -5.96 9.29
C TYR A 74 -3.94 -5.69 9.84
N PRO A 75 -4.13 -5.26 11.11
CA PRO A 75 -5.47 -4.98 11.65
C PRO A 75 -6.22 -3.88 10.91
N TYR A 76 -5.49 -3.02 10.17
CA TYR A 76 -6.05 -1.88 9.46
C TYR A 76 -6.38 -2.16 7.99
N LEU A 77 -5.99 -3.33 7.46
CA LEU A 77 -6.08 -3.68 6.05
C LEU A 77 -7.47 -3.46 5.46
N HIS A 78 -8.49 -4.07 6.05
CA HIS A 78 -9.86 -4.00 5.53
C HIS A 78 -10.39 -2.56 5.55
N LYS A 79 -10.19 -1.86 6.67
CA LYS A 79 -10.70 -0.49 6.84
C LYS A 79 -10.01 0.52 5.92
N CYS A 80 -8.71 0.36 5.68
CA CYS A 80 -8.01 1.20 4.72
C CYS A 80 -8.51 0.91 3.30
N ARG A 81 -8.51 -0.36 2.89
CA ARG A 81 -8.93 -0.77 1.54
C ARG A 81 -10.35 -0.29 1.21
N ASP A 82 -11.28 -0.46 2.14
CA ASP A 82 -12.67 -0.08 1.90
C ASP A 82 -12.87 1.46 1.86
N CYS A 83 -11.91 2.22 2.42
CA CYS A 83 -11.88 3.69 2.33
C CYS A 83 -11.25 4.19 1.02
N LEU A 84 -10.31 3.44 0.44
CA LEU A 84 -9.65 3.76 -0.82
C LEU A 84 -10.56 3.42 -1.99
N SER A 85 -11.05 4.43 -2.70
CA SER A 85 -11.75 4.28 -3.97
C SER A 85 -11.71 5.60 -4.75
N GLY A 86 -12.14 5.55 -6.02
CA GLY A 86 -12.35 6.77 -6.81
C GLY A 86 -11.21 7.16 -7.74
N SER A 87 -10.20 6.31 -7.91
CA SER A 87 -9.27 6.36 -9.05
C SER A 87 -8.54 5.02 -9.25
N ASP A 88 -8.06 4.78 -10.47
CA ASP A 88 -7.24 3.60 -10.81
C ASP A 88 -6.02 3.46 -9.89
N PHE A 89 -5.46 4.58 -9.42
CA PHE A 89 -4.35 4.58 -8.47
C PHE A 89 -4.77 3.98 -7.14
N TYR A 90 -5.88 4.44 -6.55
CA TYR A 90 -6.34 3.94 -5.25
C TYR A 90 -6.84 2.49 -5.35
N ASP A 91 -7.50 2.13 -6.45
CA ASP A 91 -7.95 0.76 -6.69
C ASP A 91 -6.76 -0.20 -6.85
N THR A 92 -5.72 0.22 -7.57
CA THR A 92 -4.48 -0.56 -7.73
C THR A 92 -3.68 -0.61 -6.43
N LEU A 93 -3.64 0.48 -5.66
CA LEU A 93 -2.97 0.53 -4.35
C LEU A 93 -3.68 -0.38 -3.34
N ALA A 94 -5.01 -0.39 -3.31
CA ALA A 94 -5.83 -1.27 -2.49
C ALA A 94 -5.56 -2.76 -2.79
N GLN A 95 -5.43 -3.11 -4.08
CA GLN A 95 -5.01 -4.46 -4.50
C GLN A 95 -3.58 -4.75 -4.04
N MET A 96 -2.66 -3.79 -4.17
CA MET A 96 -1.27 -3.96 -3.75
C MET A 96 -1.16 -4.22 -2.24
N ILE A 97 -1.89 -3.49 -1.41
CA ILE A 97 -1.96 -3.72 0.05
C ILE A 97 -2.44 -5.15 0.35
N THR A 98 -3.44 -5.62 -0.38
CA THR A 98 -3.96 -7.00 -0.24
C THR A 98 -2.91 -8.03 -0.63
N GLN A 99 -2.18 -7.79 -1.71
CA GLN A 99 -1.11 -8.69 -2.14
C GLN A 99 0.09 -8.66 -1.19
N LEU A 100 0.44 -7.50 -0.63
CA LEU A 100 1.48 -7.41 0.38
C LEU A 100 1.17 -8.29 1.58
N PHE A 101 -0.06 -8.20 2.09
CA PHE A 101 -0.51 -9.06 3.18
C PHE A 101 -0.37 -10.54 2.81
N THR A 102 -0.88 -10.91 1.64
CA THR A 102 -0.79 -12.28 1.12
C THR A 102 0.66 -12.75 1.00
N SER A 103 1.56 -11.91 0.47
CA SER A 103 2.98 -12.19 0.37
C SER A 103 3.67 -12.32 1.74
N CYS A 104 3.18 -11.60 2.75
CA CYS A 104 3.71 -11.67 4.09
C CYS A 104 3.21 -12.86 4.91
N THR A 105 1.98 -13.34 4.66
CA THR A 105 1.37 -14.41 5.46
C THR A 105 1.44 -15.79 4.82
N ASN A 106 1.56 -15.88 3.49
CA ASN A 106 1.58 -17.16 2.79
C ASN A 106 2.99 -17.65 2.55
N LYS A 107 3.19 -18.96 2.69
CA LYS A 107 4.45 -19.62 2.36
C LYS A 107 4.78 -19.43 0.88
N GLY A 108 5.96 -18.91 0.59
CA GLY A 108 6.41 -18.62 -0.78
C GLY A 108 5.97 -17.25 -1.32
N GLY A 109 5.34 -16.41 -0.48
CA GLY A 109 5.14 -15.01 -0.79
C GLY A 109 6.46 -14.25 -0.94
N ASN A 110 6.48 -13.29 -1.86
CA ASN A 110 7.68 -12.50 -2.15
C ASN A 110 7.34 -11.00 -2.14
N VAL A 111 8.23 -10.23 -1.52
CA VAL A 111 8.20 -8.76 -1.49
C VAL A 111 9.58 -8.28 -1.90
N VAL A 112 9.63 -7.44 -2.94
CA VAL A 112 10.87 -6.87 -3.47
C VAL A 112 10.78 -5.35 -3.48
N SER A 113 11.94 -4.70 -3.46
CA SER A 113 12.03 -3.24 -3.56
C SER A 113 13.29 -2.85 -4.31
N ASP A 114 13.16 -1.88 -5.21
CA ASP A 114 14.27 -1.31 -5.99
C ASP A 114 14.92 -0.10 -5.29
N GLY A 115 14.48 0.23 -4.09
CA GLY A 115 14.88 1.44 -3.35
C GLY A 115 13.98 2.65 -3.64
N GLN A 116 12.96 2.50 -4.49
CA GLN A 116 11.97 3.54 -4.80
C GLN A 116 10.53 3.05 -4.69
N SER A 117 10.30 1.76 -4.90
CA SER A 117 9.00 1.12 -4.95
C SER A 117 9.03 -0.22 -4.25
N ILE A 118 7.88 -0.69 -3.79
CA ILE A 118 7.69 -2.06 -3.32
C ILE A 118 6.85 -2.78 -4.35
N CYS A 119 7.20 -4.04 -4.63
CA CYS A 119 6.38 -4.94 -5.40
C CYS A 119 6.09 -6.22 -4.64
N ALA A 120 4.87 -6.72 -4.84
CA ALA A 120 4.43 -8.01 -4.36
C ALA A 120 3.90 -8.80 -5.56
N SER A 121 4.47 -9.97 -5.78
CA SER A 121 4.25 -10.77 -6.99
C SER A 121 3.88 -12.20 -6.64
N ASN A 122 3.15 -12.85 -7.55
CA ASN A 122 2.97 -14.30 -7.56
C ASN A 122 3.25 -14.85 -8.97
N ALA A 123 2.92 -16.11 -9.23
CA ALA A 123 3.19 -16.75 -10.53
C ALA A 123 2.38 -16.18 -11.71
N MET A 124 1.30 -15.44 -11.45
CA MET A 124 0.37 -14.97 -12.48
C MET A 124 0.46 -13.48 -12.75
N TRP A 125 0.84 -12.68 -11.75
CA TRP A 125 0.83 -11.24 -11.83
C TRP A 125 1.75 -10.58 -10.80
N ASN A 126 1.98 -9.27 -10.98
CA ASN A 126 2.78 -8.42 -10.13
C ASN A 126 2.04 -7.11 -9.82
N LEU A 127 2.06 -6.69 -8.55
CA LEU A 127 1.60 -5.38 -8.11
C LEU A 127 2.78 -4.60 -7.56
N CYS A 128 2.92 -3.35 -7.98
CA CYS A 128 3.97 -2.46 -7.52
C CYS A 128 3.38 -1.11 -7.13
N ALA A 129 3.99 -0.45 -6.14
CA ALA A 129 3.66 0.91 -5.78
C ALA A 129 4.90 1.68 -5.33
N SER A 130 4.96 2.96 -5.68
CA SER A 130 5.88 3.94 -5.15
C SER A 130 5.08 5.07 -4.53
N LEU A 131 5.26 5.29 -3.24
CA LEU A 131 4.60 6.36 -2.51
C LEU A 131 5.60 7.49 -2.28
N ASN A 132 5.31 8.66 -2.84
CA ASN A 132 6.12 9.87 -2.75
C ASN A 132 5.27 10.97 -2.10
N ASP A 133 5.90 11.74 -1.21
CA ASP A 133 5.31 13.00 -0.77
C ASP A 133 5.41 14.02 -1.90
N GLY A 134 4.27 14.53 -2.31
CA GLY A 134 4.10 15.41 -3.47
C GLY A 134 4.35 16.88 -3.15
N SER A 135 4.94 17.21 -2.01
CA SER A 135 5.32 18.58 -1.63
C SER A 135 6.25 19.24 -2.66
N ASP A 136 7.05 18.44 -3.38
CA ASP A 136 7.92 18.88 -4.49
C ASP A 136 7.30 18.66 -5.88
N GLY A 137 6.04 18.25 -5.95
CA GLY A 137 5.33 17.91 -7.19
C GLY A 137 5.60 16.49 -7.71
N THR A 138 6.34 15.65 -6.98
CA THR A 138 6.58 14.26 -7.36
C THR A 138 5.30 13.44 -7.21
N LEU A 139 4.93 12.72 -8.27
CA LEU A 139 3.76 11.85 -8.27
C LEU A 139 4.10 10.49 -7.64
N SER A 140 3.17 9.97 -6.87
CA SER A 140 3.12 8.56 -6.53
C SER A 140 2.58 7.76 -7.71
N TRP A 141 2.87 6.46 -7.74
CA TRP A 141 2.33 5.58 -8.76
C TRP A 141 2.05 4.18 -8.22
N ALA A 142 1.08 3.51 -8.84
CA ALA A 142 0.75 2.12 -8.59
C ALA A 142 0.52 1.41 -9.93
N SER A 143 0.97 0.17 -10.05
CA SER A 143 0.81 -0.63 -11.27
C SER A 143 0.45 -2.07 -10.96
N PHE A 144 -0.39 -2.62 -11.82
CA PHE A 144 -0.71 -4.04 -11.90
C PHE A 144 -0.24 -4.57 -13.25
N THR A 145 0.45 -5.71 -13.22
CA THR A 145 0.87 -6.42 -14.42
C THR A 145 0.43 -7.87 -14.35
N ARG A 146 -0.39 -8.32 -15.30
CA ARG A 146 -0.70 -9.74 -15.46
C ARG A 146 0.17 -10.33 -16.55
N PHE A 147 0.94 -11.37 -16.21
CA PHE A 147 1.97 -11.90 -17.11
C PHE A 147 1.40 -12.60 -18.36
N SER A 148 0.19 -13.13 -18.23
CA SER A 148 -0.51 -13.85 -19.31
C SER A 148 -1.34 -12.94 -20.22
N ASP A 149 -1.64 -11.72 -19.79
CA ASP A 149 -2.57 -10.84 -20.51
C ASP A 149 -2.29 -9.37 -20.20
N ALA A 150 -1.66 -8.69 -21.15
CA ALA A 150 -1.32 -7.28 -21.03
C ALA A 150 -2.53 -6.35 -21.04
N SER A 151 -3.70 -6.79 -21.53
CA SER A 151 -4.92 -5.95 -21.57
C SER A 151 -5.48 -5.63 -20.19
N GLN A 152 -5.08 -6.39 -19.18
CA GLN A 152 -5.47 -6.19 -17.79
C GLN A 152 -4.47 -5.34 -17.01
N ASN A 153 -3.36 -4.91 -17.63
CA ASN A 153 -2.34 -4.13 -16.94
C ASN A 153 -2.87 -2.72 -16.62
N THR A 154 -2.60 -2.25 -15.41
CA THR A 154 -2.91 -0.87 -15.01
C THR A 154 -1.62 -0.15 -14.61
N ASN A 155 -1.59 1.15 -14.86
CA ASN A 155 -0.55 2.04 -14.36
C ASN A 155 -1.21 3.40 -14.12
N ALA A 156 -1.21 3.83 -12.87
CA ALA A 156 -1.86 5.05 -12.47
C ALA A 156 -0.94 5.87 -11.57
N THR A 157 -1.04 7.18 -11.70
CA THR A 157 -0.28 8.14 -10.89
C THR A 157 -1.23 8.99 -10.08
N GLN A 158 -0.75 9.48 -8.94
CA GLN A 158 -1.52 10.31 -8.03
C GLN A 158 -0.57 11.23 -7.27
N LEU A 159 -0.91 12.52 -7.21
CA LEU A 159 -0.24 13.42 -6.26
C LEU A 159 -0.74 13.06 -4.86
N LEU A 160 0.16 12.84 -3.90
CA LEU A 160 -0.17 12.50 -2.53
C LEU A 160 0.55 13.47 -1.59
N TYR A 161 -0.09 13.88 -0.49
CA TYR A 161 0.59 14.58 0.61
C TYR A 161 0.70 13.63 1.79
N LEU A 162 1.92 13.26 2.15
CA LEU A 162 2.22 12.22 3.14
C LEU A 162 3.05 12.82 4.28
N ASP A 163 2.60 12.65 5.52
CA ASP A 163 3.38 13.03 6.71
C ASP A 163 4.46 11.98 7.06
N ALA A 164 4.74 11.05 6.15
CA ALA A 164 5.71 9.98 6.35
C ALA A 164 7.15 10.54 6.31
N PRO A 165 8.11 9.95 7.03
CA PRO A 165 9.50 10.37 6.97
C PRO A 165 9.94 10.33 5.51
N ASN A 166 10.28 11.51 4.96
CA ASN A 166 10.72 11.65 3.58
C ASN A 166 11.82 10.62 3.26
N LYS A 167 11.81 10.10 2.03
CA LYS A 167 12.83 9.18 1.48
C LYS A 167 14.29 9.69 1.64
N GLY A 168 14.48 10.93 2.08
CA GLY A 168 15.77 11.60 2.23
C GLY A 168 16.10 12.15 3.62
N SER A 169 15.33 11.88 4.69
CA SER A 169 15.77 12.24 6.06
C SER A 169 16.72 11.18 6.63
N ALA A 170 17.76 10.85 5.88
CA ALA A 170 19.01 10.36 6.45
C ALA A 170 19.83 11.60 6.82
N SER A 171 20.24 11.71 8.09
CA SER A 171 21.10 12.77 8.59
C SER A 171 22.25 13.05 7.62
N THR A 172 22.30 14.26 7.08
CA THR A 172 23.31 14.75 6.15
C THR A 172 24.65 14.89 6.88
N THR A 173 25.39 13.79 7.01
CA THR A 173 26.83 13.86 7.25
C THR A 173 27.51 14.02 5.89
N SER A 174 27.79 15.27 5.56
CA SER A 174 28.57 15.67 4.39
C SER A 174 29.92 14.96 4.37
N VAL A 175 30.22 14.21 3.29
CA VAL A 175 31.60 13.90 2.93
C VAL A 175 31.76 13.86 1.41
N SER A 176 32.75 14.62 0.97
CA SER A 176 33.07 14.94 -0.42
C SER A 176 33.62 13.76 -1.23
N SER A 177 33.25 13.79 -2.52
CA SER A 177 34.06 13.45 -3.71
C SER A 177 34.76 12.09 -3.80
N VAL A 178 34.30 11.19 -4.71
CA VAL A 178 35.19 10.59 -5.73
C VAL A 178 34.44 10.04 -6.96
N LYS A 179 34.77 10.63 -8.13
CA LYS A 179 35.06 10.07 -9.47
C LYS A 179 34.30 8.84 -10.01
N SER A 180 33.63 9.07 -11.15
CA SER A 180 33.08 8.08 -12.10
C SER A 180 34.11 7.08 -12.64
N THR A 181 33.68 5.81 -12.74
CA THR A 181 34.18 4.83 -13.70
C THR A 181 32.99 4.02 -14.23
N ALA A 182 32.93 3.86 -15.55
CA ALA A 182 31.86 3.16 -16.25
C ALA A 182 32.10 1.64 -16.35
N SER A 183 30.99 0.95 -16.66
CA SER A 183 30.89 -0.32 -17.40
C SER A 183 30.75 -1.63 -16.59
N ALA A 184 29.57 -2.24 -16.69
CA ALA A 184 29.39 -3.66 -17.00
C ALA A 184 27.90 -3.96 -17.28
N SER A 185 27.61 -4.37 -18.51
CA SER A 185 26.31 -4.92 -18.93
C SER A 185 26.02 -6.20 -18.14
N THR A 186 25.02 -6.12 -17.26
CA THR A 186 24.40 -7.30 -16.64
C THR A 186 22.90 -7.20 -16.92
N THR A 187 22.36 -8.21 -17.60
CA THR A 187 20.93 -8.40 -17.84
C THR A 187 20.24 -8.58 -16.49
N THR A 188 19.94 -7.47 -15.84
CA THR A 188 19.17 -7.38 -14.61
C THR A 188 17.72 -7.60 -15.02
N LEU A 189 17.07 -8.59 -14.40
CA LEU A 189 15.62 -8.72 -14.47
C LEU A 189 15.05 -7.37 -13.98
N LYS A 190 14.60 -6.57 -14.93
CA LYS A 190 14.11 -5.21 -14.72
C LYS A 190 12.73 -5.30 -14.08
N CYS A 191 12.68 -5.75 -12.82
CA CYS A 191 11.54 -5.48 -11.97
C CYS A 191 11.43 -3.97 -11.88
N CYS A 192 10.22 -3.45 -12.12
CA CYS A 192 9.89 -2.02 -12.14
C CYS A 192 10.33 -1.31 -13.43
N LEU A 193 9.54 -1.48 -14.49
CA LEU A 193 9.43 -0.44 -15.52
C LEU A 193 8.75 0.77 -14.86
N GLN A 194 9.56 1.68 -14.34
CA GLN A 194 9.16 3.07 -14.08
C GLN A 194 8.54 3.62 -15.37
N PRO A 195 7.41 4.36 -15.32
CA PRO A 195 6.83 4.95 -16.51
C PRO A 195 7.89 5.84 -17.19
N GLN A 196 8.17 5.56 -18.47
CA GLN A 196 8.94 6.46 -19.30
C GLN A 196 8.06 7.70 -19.52
N ARG A 197 8.55 8.87 -19.11
CA ARG A 197 8.01 10.16 -19.54
C ARG A 197 8.22 10.33 -21.04
#